data_AF-I3D3T8-F1
#
_entry.id   AF-I3D3T8-F1
#
_cell.length_a   1.000
_cell.length_b   1.000
_cell.length_c   1.000
_cell.angle_alpha   90.00
_cell.angle_beta   90.00
_cell.angle_gamma   90.00
#
_symmetry.space_group_name_H-M   'P 1'
#
loop_
_entity.id
_entity.type
_entity.pdbx_description
1 polymer ?
#
loop_
_entity_poly.entity_id
_entity_poly.type
_entity_poly.pdbx_seq_one_letter_code
_entity_poly.pdbx_strand_id
1 'polypeptide(L)' 'MVNEQQAMKIIQGSKVVTVQDLARQTGVKISAANRFLKEAAIKGTVKKVGGYSGHHLYQAASS' A
#
# COMPACT_ATOMS: atom_id res chain seq x y z
N MET A 1 -8.59 -1.54 12.10
CA MET A 1 -8.61 -0.67 10.90
C MET A 1 -7.19 -0.27 10.58
N VAL A 2 -6.85 -0.05 9.30
CA VAL A 2 -5.52 0.46 8.93
C VAL A 2 -5.46 1.94 9.30
N ASN A 3 -4.40 2.36 9.99
CA ASN A 3 -4.21 3.77 10.33
C ASN A 3 -3.73 4.53 9.09
N GLU A 4 -4.63 5.33 8.48
CA GLU A 4 -4.39 5.96 7.18
C GLU A 4 -3.17 6.88 7.19
N GLN A 5 -2.99 7.65 8.26
CA GLN A 5 -1.86 8.57 8.41
C GLN A 5 -0.51 7.85 8.43
N GLN A 6 -0.47 6.68 9.08
CA GLN A 6 0.74 5.86 9.18
C GLN A 6 1.01 5.14 7.85
N ALA A 7 -0.04 4.61 7.21
CA ALA A 7 0.06 3.99 5.88
C ALA A 7 0.57 4.96 4.81
N MET A 8 0.09 6.21 4.84
CA MET A 8 0.51 7.25 3.89
C MET A 8 1.98 7.65 4.08
N LYS A 9 2.47 7.76 5.32
CA LYS A 9 3.89 8.02 5.59
C LYS A 9 4.79 6.91 5.01
N ILE A 10 4.37 5.66 5.13
CA ILE A 10 5.11 4.50 4.60
C ILE A 10 5.13 4.54 3.06
N ILE A 11 3.98 4.82 2.45
CA ILE A 11 3.81 4.93 1.00
C ILE A 11 4.61 6.09 0.41
N GLN A 12 4.67 7.24 1.08
CA GLN A 12 5.45 8.39 0.63
C GLN A 12 6.95 8.25 0.90
N GLY A 13 7.33 7.58 1.99
CA GLY A 13 8.73 7.34 2.35
C GLY A 13 9.41 6.23 1.55
N SER A 14 8.64 5.47 0.75
CA SER A 14 9.15 4.31 0.00
C SER A 14 8.90 4.49 -1.50
N LYS A 15 9.92 4.24 -2.33
CA LYS A 15 9.76 4.29 -3.80
C LYS A 15 8.71 3.29 -4.31
N VAL A 16 8.61 2.13 -3.65
CA VAL A 16 7.62 1.09 -3.94
C VAL A 16 7.19 0.45 -2.61
N VAL A 17 5.91 0.15 -2.47
CA VAL A 17 5.32 -0.53 -1.31
C VAL A 17 4.62 -1.80 -1.75
N THR A 18 4.87 -2.88 -1.00
CA THR A 18 4.14 -4.14 -1.10
C THR A 18 3.06 -4.24 -0.03
N VAL A 19 2.08 -5.11 -0.27
CA VAL A 19 1.04 -5.45 0.73
C VAL A 19 1.68 -6.01 2.01
N GLN A 20 2.75 -6.80 1.89
CA GLN A 20 3.46 -7.38 3.03
C GLN A 20 4.22 -6.33 3.84
N ASP A 21 4.93 -5.41 3.19
CA ASP A 21 5.63 -4.32 3.88
C ASP A 21 4.66 -3.44 4.64
N LEU A 22 3.55 -3.06 4.00
CA LEU A 22 2.53 -2.25 4.64
C LEU A 22 1.93 -2.96 5.86
N ALA A 23 1.62 -4.26 5.73
CA ALA A 23 1.08 -5.06 6.83
C ALA A 23 2.04 -5.16 8.01
N ARG A 24 3.33 -5.42 7.73
CA ARG A 24 4.38 -5.53 8.76
C ARG A 24 4.61 -4.22 9.49
N GLN A 25 4.66 -3.09 8.76
CA GLN A 25 4.93 -1.78 9.35
C GLN A 25 3.74 -1.19 10.11
N THR A 26 2.51 -1.51 9.69
CA THR A 26 1.29 -1.04 10.37
C THR A 26 0.76 -2.02 11.42
N GLY A 27 1.33 -3.22 11.52
CA GLY A 27 0.89 -4.27 12.45
C GLY A 27 -0.51 -4.83 12.14
N VAL A 28 -1.04 -4.60 10.95
CA VAL A 28 -2.38 -5.05 10.53
C VAL A 28 -2.31 -6.37 9.77
N LYS A 29 -3.45 -7.08 9.72
CA LYS A 29 -3.57 -8.29 8.88
C LYS A 29 -3.31 -7.95 7.41
N ILE A 30 -2.65 -8.86 6.70
CA ILE A 30 -2.35 -8.75 5.26
C ILE A 30 -3.60 -8.46 4.42
N SER A 31 -4.75 -9.04 4.79
CA SER A 31 -6.03 -8.79 4.12
C SER A 31 -6.49 -7.32 4.24
N ALA A 32 -6.29 -6.69 5.41
CA ALA A 32 -6.64 -5.29 5.63
C ALA A 32 -5.70 -4.36 4.86
N ALA A 33 -4.40 -4.65 4.83
CA ALA A 33 -3.42 -3.92 4.03
C ALA A 33 -3.72 -4.02 2.52
N ASN A 34 -4.11 -5.21 2.03
CA ASN A 34 -4.48 -5.42 0.64
C ASN A 34 -5.72 -4.61 0.27
N ARG A 35 -6.75 -4.61 1.13
CA ARG A 35 -7.96 -3.83 0.91
C ARG A 35 -7.67 -2.33 0.86
N PHE A 36 -6.86 -1.84 1.81
CA PHE A 36 -6.43 -0.45 1.83
C PHE A 36 -5.68 -0.04 0.56
N LEU A 37 -4.70 -0.83 0.10
CA LEU A 37 -3.95 -0.50 -1.13
C LEU A 37 -4.82 -0.54 -2.38
N LYS A 38 -5.80 -1.45 -2.46
CA LYS A 38 -6.77 -1.48 -3.56
C LYS A 38 -7.68 -0.24 -3.53
N GLU A 39 -8.21 0.12 -2.36
CA GLU A 39 -9.04 1.32 -2.19
C GLU A 39 -8.24 2.60 -2.50
N ALA A 40 -7.00 2.69 -2.02
CA ALA A 40 -6.08 3.80 -2.30
C ALA A 40 -5.71 3.87 -3.78
N ALA A 41 -5.65 2.73 -4.48
CA ALA A 41 -5.44 2.70 -5.93
C ALA A 41 -6.67 3.23 -6.70
N ILE A 42 -7.87 2.83 -6.28
CA ILE A 42 -9.13 3.34 -6.85
C ILE A 42 -9.27 4.85 -6.62
N LYS A 43 -8.91 5.34 -5.43
CA LYS A 43 -8.89 6.77 -5.10
C LYS A 43 -7.81 7.57 -5.83
N GLY A 44 -6.88 6.91 -6.53
CA GLY A 44 -5.77 7.55 -7.24
C GLY A 44 -4.63 8.01 -6.32
N THR A 45 -4.62 7.58 -5.06
CA THR A 45 -3.54 7.89 -4.09
C THR A 45 -2.27 7.08 -4.37
N VAL A 46 -2.43 5.84 -4.84
CA VAL A 46 -1.32 4.96 -5.25
C VAL A 46 -1.56 4.39 -6.64
N LYS A 47 -0.48 4.14 -7.38
CA LYS A 47 -0.49 3.49 -8.69
C LYS A 47 0.08 2.10 -8.56
N LYS A 48 -0.52 1.13 -9.24
CA LYS A 48 0.06 -0.22 -9.37
C LYS A 48 1.17 -0.16 -10.42
N VAL A 49 2.41 -0.39 -10.00
CA VAL A 49 3.59 -0.32 -10.88
C VAL A 49 4.02 -1.68 -11.41
N GLY A 50 3.52 -2.76 -10.82
CA GLY A 50 3.82 -4.11 -11.27
C GLY A 50 3.35 -5.16 -10.27
N GLY A 51 3.79 -6.39 -10.52
CA GLY A 51 3.52 -7.52 -9.64
C GLY A 51 2.86 -8.70 -10.33
N TYR A 52 3.00 -9.87 -9.72
CA TYR A 52 2.50 -11.14 -10.23
C TYR A 52 1.84 -11.95 -9.10
N SER A 53 0.75 -12.64 -9.43
CA SER A 53 0.06 -13.63 -8.58
C SER A 53 -0.03 -13.26 -7.09
N GLY A 54 -0.69 -12.12 -6.78
CA GLY A 54 -0.90 -11.67 -5.40
C GLY A 54 0.23 -10.83 -4.79
N HIS A 55 1.42 -10.82 -5.39
CA HIS A 55 2.48 -9.88 -5.05
C HIS A 55 2.30 -8.60 -5.87
N HIS A 56 1.56 -7.63 -5.34
CA HIS A 56 1.35 -6.34 -5.98
C HIS A 56 2.32 -5.29 -5.48
N LEU A 57 2.89 -4.55 -6.43
CA LEU A 57 3.77 -3.42 -6.18
C LEU A 57 2.98 -2.14 -6.42
N TYR A 58 2.93 -1.29 -5.40
CA TYR A 58 2.27 0.01 -5.43
C TYR A 58 3.29 1.12 -5.26
N GLN A 59 3.06 2.25 -5.90
CA GLN A 59 3.85 3.47 -5.75
C GLN A 59 2.92 4.63 -5.44
N ALA A 60 3.37 5.63 -4.68
CA ALA A 60 2.61 6.86 -4.48
C ALA A 60 2.32 7.54 -5.83
N ALA A 61 1.09 7.99 -6.06
CA ALA A 61 0.73 8.66 -7.31
C ALA A 61 1.39 10.03 -7.47
N SER A 62 1.81 10.63 -6.35
CA SER A 62 2.65 11.82 -6.27
C SER A 62 4.02 11.36 -5.77
N SER A 63 4.96 11.22 -6.68
CA SER A 63 6.40 11.08 -6.43
C SER A 63 7.14 12.09 -7.29
#